data_AF-A0A6L9VZN1-F1
#
_entry.id   AF-A0A6L9VZN1-F1
#
_cell.length_a   1.000
_cell.length_b   1.000
_cell.length_c   1.000
_cell.angle_alpha   90.00
_cell.angle_beta   90.00
_cell.angle_gamma   90.00
#
_symmetry.space_group_name_H-M   'P 1'
#
loop_
_entity.id
_entity.type
_entity.pdbx_description
1 polymer ?
#
loop_
_entity_poly.entity_id
_entity_poly.type
_entity_poly.pdbx_seq_one_letter_code
_entity_poly.pdbx_strand_id
1 'polypeptide(L)'
;MSSPRDGDRDGFDDGDGSGWREPPHLGSGGAGEDEADQPNFVDRRKKPRDDQEPLSARSWQPPGWDLPAAEPQRPVPPPAAGPAPDEARPPLDAPPPQGPPQAGPPPEDAGGPQQPAAGAPGWLGGGRGRRRTPGAADHVFAYQGDLVGSQGWALQQGWTVSDGTAPEDAPLAGVIASSPVRATKDHRAGNVLRGRAGPLELVAFDVVYASGRYVVPEYAITAAPLLGSVPGFRLSPSRFWRHRTGGMVPLGTGDPAFDARWLLLAAEDDPRLHRLAQDPAVHGLLLGTDDGDEFWSGAGHVSAVRPDGHRPQLLEHHARLLSAIVAALGAGGN
;
A
#
# COMPACT_ATOMS: atom_id res chain seq x y z
N MET A 1 -13.97 -16.40 -67.07
CA MET A 1 -13.48 -15.54 -65.97
C MET A 1 -14.37 -14.31 -65.94
N SER A 2 -15.45 -14.39 -65.17
CA SER A 2 -16.38 -13.27 -64.93
C SER A 2 -16.46 -13.04 -63.43
N SER A 3 -16.12 -11.84 -62.98
CA SER A 3 -16.56 -11.29 -61.69
C SER A 3 -16.91 -9.81 -61.91
N PRO A 4 -18.20 -9.45 -61.81
CA PRO A 4 -18.70 -8.08 -61.84
C PRO A 4 -19.20 -7.57 -60.48
N ARG A 5 -19.22 -6.23 -60.38
CA ARG A 5 -20.09 -5.30 -59.59
C ARG A 5 -19.94 -5.16 -58.07
N ASP A 6 -19.55 -3.94 -57.69
CA ASP A 6 -20.39 -2.90 -57.04
C ASP A 6 -21.48 -3.33 -56.08
N GLY A 7 -21.51 -2.68 -54.91
CA GLY A 7 -22.75 -2.47 -54.16
C GLY A 7 -22.55 -2.23 -52.67
N ASP A 8 -22.40 -0.95 -52.32
CA ASP A 8 -22.93 -0.23 -51.15
C ASP A 8 -23.74 -1.01 -50.10
N ARG A 9 -23.43 -0.73 -48.82
CA ARG A 9 -24.37 -0.51 -47.69
C ARG A 9 -23.58 -0.19 -46.42
N ASP A 10 -23.59 1.05 -45.95
CA ASP A 10 -24.61 1.69 -45.10
C ASP A 10 -24.52 1.23 -43.63
N GLY A 11 -24.54 2.21 -42.71
CA GLY A 11 -25.15 2.03 -41.39
C GLY A 11 -24.20 2.08 -40.19
N PHE A 12 -23.63 3.25 -39.90
CA PHE A 12 -23.53 3.69 -38.50
C PHE A 12 -24.53 4.82 -38.32
N ASP A 13 -25.81 4.45 -38.28
CA ASP A 13 -26.88 5.29 -37.76
C ASP A 13 -27.94 4.40 -37.09
N ASP A 14 -28.28 4.82 -35.88
CA ASP A 14 -29.47 4.54 -35.06
C ASP A 14 -30.14 3.14 -35.09
N GLY A 15 -29.87 2.40 -34.01
CA GLY A 15 -30.60 1.20 -33.60
C GLY A 15 -30.72 1.14 -32.07
N ASP A 16 -31.78 1.78 -31.56
CA ASP A 16 -32.57 1.35 -30.40
C ASP A 16 -31.88 1.33 -29.03
N GLY A 17 -32.07 2.42 -28.28
CA GLY A 17 -31.82 2.52 -26.82
C GLY A 17 -32.74 1.61 -25.99
N SER A 18 -32.75 0.31 -26.26
CA SER A 18 -33.54 -0.70 -25.56
C SER A 18 -32.77 -2.01 -25.46
N GLY A 19 -31.65 -2.00 -24.74
CA GLY A 19 -30.85 -3.20 -24.46
C GLY A 19 -30.57 -3.47 -22.98
N TRP A 20 -30.69 -2.46 -22.11
CA TRP A 20 -30.56 -2.63 -20.68
C TRP A 20 -31.94 -2.55 -20.04
N ARG A 21 -32.48 -3.70 -19.62
CA ARG A 21 -33.64 -3.78 -18.71
C ARG A 21 -33.12 -3.89 -17.30
N GLU A 22 -33.49 -2.94 -16.46
CA GLU A 22 -33.26 -3.01 -15.02
C GLU A 22 -33.94 -4.27 -14.46
N PRO A 23 -33.27 -5.06 -13.59
CA PRO A 23 -33.87 -6.23 -12.97
C PRO A 23 -35.13 -5.86 -12.18
N PRO A 24 -36.22 -6.66 -12.24
CA PRO A 24 -37.53 -6.34 -11.66
C PRO A 24 -37.57 -6.24 -10.13
N HIS A 25 -36.43 -6.35 -9.44
CA HIS A 25 -36.32 -6.08 -8.01
C HIS A 25 -35.83 -4.65 -7.69
N LEU A 26 -35.54 -3.81 -8.70
CA LEU A 26 -35.00 -2.46 -8.52
C LEU A 26 -35.87 -1.30 -9.04
N GLY A 27 -37.06 -1.53 -9.64
CA GLY A 27 -37.90 -0.38 -10.01
C GLY A 27 -39.28 -0.67 -10.58
N SER A 28 -40.28 -0.85 -9.71
CA SER A 28 -41.68 -0.43 -9.94
C SER A 28 -42.51 -0.63 -8.68
N GLY A 29 -42.41 0.31 -7.73
CA GLY A 29 -43.44 0.59 -6.74
C GLY A 29 -44.20 1.82 -7.19
N GLY A 30 -45.40 1.60 -7.73
CA GLY A 30 -46.24 2.64 -8.32
C GLY A 30 -46.67 3.71 -7.33
N ALA A 31 -46.98 4.87 -7.90
CA ALA A 31 -47.76 5.90 -7.25
C ALA A 31 -49.11 5.31 -6.78
N GLY A 32 -49.38 5.48 -5.48
CA GLY A 32 -50.61 5.04 -4.84
C GLY A 32 -50.54 5.34 -3.35
N GLU A 33 -50.89 6.57 -3.00
CA GLU A 33 -51.57 6.97 -1.75
C GLU A 33 -51.05 6.35 -0.43
N ASP A 34 -50.14 7.08 0.23
CA ASP A 34 -50.13 7.29 1.70
C ASP A 34 -48.97 8.24 2.05
N GLU A 35 -49.10 9.50 1.63
CA GLU A 35 -48.23 10.60 2.06
C GLU A 35 -48.71 11.11 3.42
N ALA A 36 -48.39 10.37 4.48
CA ALA A 36 -48.56 10.80 5.86
C ALA A 36 -47.19 10.97 6.53
N ASP A 37 -46.76 12.23 6.56
CA ASP A 37 -46.03 12.88 7.65
C ASP A 37 -44.69 12.26 8.09
N GLN A 38 -43.69 12.30 7.21
CA GLN A 38 -42.28 12.20 7.63
C GLN A 38 -41.55 13.54 7.42
N PRO A 39 -40.90 14.09 8.45
CA PRO A 39 -40.25 15.40 8.35
C PRO A 39 -39.02 15.35 7.43
N ASN A 40 -38.90 16.40 6.61
CA ASN A 40 -37.82 16.63 5.66
C ASN A 40 -36.43 16.61 6.34
N PHE A 41 -35.43 16.16 5.58
CA PHE A 41 -34.01 16.02 5.93
C PHE A 41 -33.39 17.26 6.62
N VAL A 42 -33.94 18.45 6.38
CA VAL A 42 -33.50 19.71 7.00
C VAL A 42 -33.87 19.78 8.49
N ASP A 43 -35.00 19.22 8.91
CA ASP A 43 -35.43 19.24 10.32
C ASP A 43 -34.71 18.20 11.18
N ARG A 44 -34.20 17.12 10.55
CA ARG A 44 -33.41 16.08 11.24
C ARG A 44 -32.04 16.59 11.70
N ARG A 45 -31.54 17.71 11.16
CA ARG A 45 -30.26 18.34 11.53
C ARG A 45 -30.34 19.34 12.69
N LYS A 46 -31.55 19.68 13.18
CA LYS A 46 -31.74 20.68 14.24
C LYS A 46 -31.93 20.10 15.65
N LYS A 47 -32.05 18.77 15.81
CA LYS A 47 -32.06 18.14 17.13
C LYS A 47 -30.65 17.70 17.53
N PRO A 48 -30.11 18.17 18.67
CA PRO A 48 -28.91 17.58 19.25
C PRO A 48 -29.22 16.12 19.58
N ARG A 49 -28.34 15.20 19.18
CA ARG A 49 -28.42 13.80 19.60
C ARG A 49 -27.72 13.71 20.95
N ASP A 50 -28.50 13.80 22.02
CA ASP A 50 -28.03 13.64 23.40
C ASP A 50 -27.77 12.17 23.72
N ASP A 51 -26.86 11.52 22.99
CA ASP A 51 -26.37 10.17 23.29
C ASP A 51 -24.89 10.06 22.82
N GLN A 52 -24.02 10.94 23.32
CA GLN A 52 -22.57 10.72 23.28
C GLN A 52 -22.12 10.16 24.63
N GLU A 53 -22.40 8.89 24.88
CA GLU A 53 -21.49 8.11 25.70
C GLU A 53 -20.19 7.94 24.90
N PRO A 54 -19.01 8.24 25.47
CA PRO A 54 -17.76 7.97 24.80
C PRO A 54 -17.65 6.46 24.58
N LEU A 55 -17.51 6.06 23.32
CA LEU A 55 -17.14 4.70 22.94
C LEU A 55 -15.78 4.39 23.57
N SER A 56 -15.84 3.92 24.81
CA SER A 56 -14.71 3.39 25.54
C SER A 56 -14.16 2.21 24.72
N ALA A 57 -12.84 2.12 24.64
CA ALA A 57 -12.05 1.23 23.79
C ALA A 57 -12.22 -0.29 24.09
N ARG A 58 -13.37 -0.71 24.62
CA ARG A 58 -13.67 -2.05 25.13
C ARG A 58 -14.55 -2.90 24.21
N SER A 59 -15.11 -2.36 23.13
CA SER A 59 -16.07 -3.12 22.29
C SER A 59 -15.43 -4.03 21.23
N TRP A 60 -14.10 -4.00 21.05
CA TRP A 60 -13.39 -4.82 20.05
C TRP A 60 -12.54 -5.94 20.65
N GLN A 61 -12.45 -6.06 21.98
CA GLN A 61 -11.63 -7.12 22.60
C GLN A 61 -12.45 -8.42 22.77
N PRO A 62 -11.97 -9.57 22.25
CA PRO A 62 -12.63 -10.86 22.45
C PRO A 62 -12.53 -11.31 23.93
N PRO A 63 -13.46 -12.15 24.42
CA PRO A 63 -13.43 -12.63 25.81
C PRO A 63 -12.12 -13.38 26.11
N GLY A 64 -11.39 -12.97 27.15
CA GLY A 64 -10.15 -13.61 27.60
C GLY A 64 -8.84 -12.92 27.19
N TRP A 65 -8.90 -11.70 26.65
CA TRP A 65 -7.73 -10.90 26.25
C TRP A 65 -7.35 -9.76 27.22
N ASP A 66 -7.89 -9.79 28.43
CA ASP A 66 -7.48 -8.87 29.50
C ASP A 66 -6.05 -9.24 29.96
N LEU A 67 -5.07 -8.47 29.49
CA LEU A 67 -3.73 -8.52 30.06
C LEU A 67 -3.79 -7.95 31.49
N PRO A 68 -3.17 -8.59 32.50
CA PRO A 68 -3.05 -8.00 33.82
C PRO A 68 -2.29 -6.67 33.70
N ALA A 69 -2.70 -5.69 34.50
CA ALA A 69 -2.01 -4.40 34.56
C ALA A 69 -0.53 -4.65 34.84
N ALA A 70 0.34 -4.18 33.95
CA ALA A 70 1.78 -4.29 34.13
C ALA A 70 2.20 -3.42 35.32
N GLU A 71 2.37 -4.03 36.49
CA GLU A 71 3.01 -3.37 37.62
C GLU A 71 4.49 -3.16 37.29
N PRO A 72 5.02 -1.93 37.32
CA PRO A 72 6.42 -1.68 37.06
C PRO A 72 7.30 -2.27 38.19
N GLN A 73 7.91 -3.43 37.94
CA GLN A 73 8.93 -4.05 38.79
C GLN A 73 10.31 -3.39 38.58
N ARG A 74 10.43 -2.09 38.86
CA ARG A 74 11.75 -1.49 39.04
C ARG A 74 11.79 -0.65 40.31
N PRO A 75 12.64 -0.99 41.29
CA PRO A 75 12.90 -0.13 42.43
C PRO A 75 13.41 1.23 41.94
N VAL A 76 12.73 2.30 42.34
CA VAL A 76 13.19 3.67 42.19
C VAL A 76 14.39 3.86 43.12
N PRO A 77 15.58 4.23 42.63
CA PRO A 77 16.71 4.55 43.51
C PRO A 77 16.36 5.77 44.39
N PRO A 78 16.69 5.77 45.69
CA PRO A 78 16.43 6.91 46.55
C PRO A 78 17.27 8.13 46.14
N PRO A 79 16.77 9.36 46.39
CA PRO A 79 17.52 10.58 46.10
C PRO A 79 18.76 10.66 47.01
N ALA A 80 19.94 10.76 46.39
CA ALA A 80 21.19 10.95 47.11
C ALA A 80 21.26 12.38 47.68
N ALA A 81 21.28 12.48 49.01
CA ALA A 81 21.74 13.66 49.73
C ALA A 81 23.29 13.67 49.73
N GLY A 82 23.89 14.83 49.41
CA GLY A 82 25.35 15.08 49.56
C GLY A 82 25.81 15.08 51.03
N PRO A 83 27.11 15.37 51.36
CA PRO A 83 27.95 16.40 50.73
C PRO A 83 29.50 16.13 50.55
N ALA A 84 30.09 16.86 49.59
CA ALA A 84 31.43 17.53 49.51
C ALA A 84 32.77 16.71 49.57
N PRO A 85 33.96 17.25 49.16
CA PRO A 85 34.29 18.62 48.69
C PRO A 85 35.17 18.75 47.40
N ASP A 86 35.26 20.00 46.94
CA ASP A 86 36.33 20.64 46.15
C ASP A 86 36.88 20.00 44.86
N GLU A 87 36.42 20.53 43.72
CA GLU A 87 37.33 20.92 42.64
C GLU A 87 36.75 22.11 41.84
N ALA A 88 37.46 23.24 41.96
CA ALA A 88 37.44 24.48 41.19
C ALA A 88 36.25 24.78 40.23
N ARG A 89 35.33 25.63 40.68
CA ARG A 89 34.47 26.44 39.78
C ARG A 89 35.17 27.77 39.45
N PRO A 90 35.20 28.22 38.19
CA PRO A 90 35.62 29.58 37.84
C PRO A 90 34.52 30.60 38.24
N PRO A 91 34.88 31.87 38.50
CA PRO A 91 33.94 32.89 38.95
C PRO A 91 32.91 33.24 37.87
N LEU A 92 31.67 33.40 38.32
CA LEU A 92 30.44 33.56 37.53
C LEU A 92 30.13 35.05 37.28
N ASP A 93 31.13 35.83 36.85
CA ASP A 93 31.00 37.27 36.55
C ASP A 93 31.79 37.73 35.31
N ALA A 94 32.04 36.83 34.35
CA ALA A 94 32.62 37.21 33.06
C ALA A 94 31.52 37.35 31.98
N PRO A 95 31.42 38.49 31.27
CA PRO A 95 30.53 38.60 30.12
C PRO A 95 30.98 37.63 29.01
N PRO A 96 30.05 37.03 28.24
CA PRO A 96 30.39 36.03 27.23
C PRO A 96 31.29 36.63 26.12
N PRO A 97 32.25 35.86 25.58
CA PRO A 97 33.09 36.32 24.48
C PRO A 97 32.23 36.56 23.23
N GLN A 98 32.40 37.75 22.64
CA GLN A 98 31.71 38.18 21.43
C GLN A 98 32.12 37.28 20.25
N GLY A 99 31.18 36.48 19.76
CA GLY A 99 31.29 35.81 18.47
C GLY A 99 31.23 36.80 17.30
N PRO A 100 31.62 36.38 16.08
CA PRO A 100 31.64 37.25 14.90
C PRO A 100 30.23 37.78 14.57
N PRO A 101 30.12 39.00 14.02
CA PRO A 101 28.84 39.71 13.89
C PRO A 101 27.86 38.99 12.96
N GLN A 102 26.65 38.75 13.46
CA GLN A 102 25.50 38.34 12.66
C GLN A 102 25.06 39.51 11.77
N ALA A 103 24.83 39.20 10.49
CA ALA A 103 24.26 40.13 9.52
C ALA A 103 22.84 40.56 9.97
N GLY A 104 22.64 41.87 10.09
CA GLY A 104 21.38 42.45 10.53
C GLY A 104 20.23 42.27 9.51
N PRO A 105 18.97 42.43 9.95
CA PRO A 105 17.81 42.46 9.07
C PRO A 105 17.84 43.71 8.17
N PRO A 106 17.40 43.60 6.90
CA PRO A 106 17.35 44.77 6.03
C PRO A 106 16.21 45.73 6.43
N PRO A 107 16.40 47.05 6.24
CA PRO A 107 15.42 48.07 6.58
C PRO A 107 14.28 48.18 5.55
N GLU A 108 13.11 48.56 6.05
CA GLU A 108 11.97 49.03 5.27
C GLU A 108 12.19 50.48 4.79
N ASP A 109 11.54 50.79 3.66
CA ASP A 109 11.23 52.09 3.03
C ASP A 109 12.30 52.86 2.22
N ALA A 110 12.13 52.87 0.88
CA ALA A 110 11.54 53.99 0.11
C ALA A 110 12.02 54.05 -1.36
N GLY A 111 11.09 54.03 -2.33
CA GLY A 111 11.30 54.49 -3.72
C GLY A 111 10.68 53.60 -4.82
N GLY A 112 9.55 54.04 -5.42
CA GLY A 112 8.78 53.32 -6.46
C GLY A 112 9.43 53.19 -7.86
N PRO A 113 8.74 52.64 -8.88
CA PRO A 113 7.51 53.25 -9.40
C PRO A 113 6.32 52.30 -9.74
N GLN A 114 5.12 52.84 -9.50
CA GLN A 114 3.83 52.65 -10.19
C GLN A 114 3.55 51.38 -11.04
N GLN A 115 2.58 50.59 -10.57
CA GLN A 115 1.59 49.93 -11.44
C GLN A 115 0.17 50.22 -10.93
N PRO A 116 -0.83 50.41 -11.81
CA PRO A 116 -2.09 51.08 -11.49
C PRO A 116 -3.10 50.16 -10.79
N ALA A 117 -3.74 50.72 -9.77
CA ALA A 117 -4.98 50.21 -9.22
C ALA A 117 -6.17 50.85 -9.95
N ALA A 118 -7.02 50.01 -10.53
CA ALA A 118 -8.45 50.21 -10.78
C ALA A 118 -9.00 48.79 -10.98
N GLY A 119 -9.98 48.24 -10.28
CA GLY A 119 -11.00 48.73 -9.36
C GLY A 119 -11.97 47.56 -9.24
N ALA A 120 -12.26 47.09 -8.02
CA ALA A 120 -13.21 46.01 -7.74
C ALA A 120 -14.67 46.47 -8.02
N PRO A 121 -15.70 45.60 -8.10
CA PRO A 121 -16.18 44.79 -6.95
C PRO A 121 -16.75 43.40 -7.35
N GLY A 122 -16.91 42.36 -6.54
CA GLY A 122 -16.71 42.08 -5.13
C GLY A 122 -17.50 40.79 -4.80
N TRP A 123 -16.95 39.86 -4.01
CA TRP A 123 -17.74 39.03 -3.09
C TRP A 123 -16.83 38.50 -1.99
N LEU A 124 -17.17 38.90 -0.76
CA LEU A 124 -16.60 38.49 0.50
C LEU A 124 -16.62 36.96 0.73
N GLY A 125 -15.52 36.42 1.25
CA GLY A 125 -15.54 35.10 1.87
C GLY A 125 -14.16 34.49 2.04
N GLY A 126 -13.44 34.85 3.10
CA GLY A 126 -12.19 34.22 3.51
C GLY A 126 -12.37 32.72 3.78
N GLY A 127 -12.13 31.90 2.77
CA GLY A 127 -12.08 30.45 2.90
C GLY A 127 -10.71 30.00 3.38
N ARG A 128 -10.52 29.94 4.70
CA ARG A 128 -9.47 29.11 5.29
C ARG A 128 -9.55 27.73 4.64
N GLY A 129 -8.47 27.32 3.97
CA GLY A 129 -8.39 26.01 3.33
C GLY A 129 -8.78 24.92 4.31
N ARG A 130 -9.99 24.35 4.13
CA ARG A 130 -10.40 23.14 4.83
C ARG A 130 -9.42 22.06 4.41
N ARG A 131 -8.48 21.71 5.30
CA ARG A 131 -7.84 20.39 5.26
C ARG A 131 -8.99 19.38 5.24
N ARG A 132 -9.17 18.70 4.11
CA ARG A 132 -10.11 17.58 4.02
C ARG A 132 -9.65 16.55 5.05
N THR A 133 -10.49 16.28 6.03
CA THR A 133 -10.30 15.12 6.91
C THR A 133 -10.49 13.88 6.03
N PRO A 134 -9.51 12.98 5.94
CA PRO A 134 -9.64 11.75 5.16
C PRO A 134 -10.90 10.99 5.59
N GLY A 135 -11.69 10.55 4.62
CA GLY A 135 -12.89 9.73 4.88
C GLY A 135 -12.52 8.28 5.19
N ALA A 136 -13.50 7.47 5.63
CA ALA A 136 -13.28 6.04 5.89
C ALA A 136 -12.70 5.28 4.67
N ALA A 137 -13.02 5.70 3.44
CA ALA A 137 -12.43 5.15 2.22
C ALA A 137 -10.96 5.55 2.04
N ASP A 138 -10.57 6.77 2.41
CA ASP A 138 -9.18 7.24 2.33
C ASP A 138 -8.28 6.54 3.36
N HIS A 139 -8.85 6.06 4.47
CA HIS A 139 -8.14 5.24 5.46
C HIS A 139 -7.85 3.82 4.97
N VAL A 140 -8.66 3.27 4.06
CA VAL A 140 -8.42 1.95 3.44
C VAL A 140 -7.29 2.01 2.40
N PHE A 141 -7.09 3.17 1.77
CA PHE A 141 -5.99 3.43 0.83
C PHE A 141 -4.86 4.26 1.45
N ALA A 142 -4.86 4.43 2.79
CA ALA A 142 -3.80 5.13 3.47
C ALA A 142 -2.53 4.29 3.38
N TYR A 143 -1.46 4.90 2.85
CA TYR A 143 -0.12 4.32 2.85
C TYR A 143 0.26 3.86 4.26
N GLN A 144 0.54 2.56 4.44
CA GLN A 144 0.94 1.97 5.72
C GLN A 144 2.41 1.52 5.73
N GLY A 145 3.19 1.92 4.71
CA GLY A 145 4.62 1.65 4.69
C GLY A 145 5.36 2.40 5.80
N ASP A 146 6.32 1.71 6.40
CA ASP A 146 7.24 2.24 7.40
C ASP A 146 8.67 2.08 6.88
N LEU A 147 9.13 3.08 6.14
CA LEU A 147 10.45 3.05 5.51
C LEU A 147 11.56 2.96 6.57
N VAL A 148 11.50 3.81 7.59
CA VAL A 148 12.54 3.89 8.63
C VAL A 148 12.56 2.60 9.46
N GLY A 149 11.39 2.11 9.85
CA GLY A 149 11.27 0.84 10.56
C GLY A 149 11.74 -0.35 9.72
N SER A 150 11.43 -0.39 8.43
CA SER A 150 11.88 -1.46 7.52
C SER A 150 13.39 -1.47 7.35
N GLN A 151 14.02 -0.31 7.15
CA GLN A 151 15.48 -0.21 7.05
C GLN A 151 16.16 -0.56 8.38
N GLY A 152 15.62 -0.08 9.51
CA GLY A 152 16.13 -0.41 10.83
C GLY A 152 16.03 -1.91 11.14
N TRP A 153 14.90 -2.53 10.83
CA TRP A 153 14.70 -3.98 10.94
C TRP A 153 15.67 -4.75 10.05
N ALA A 154 15.83 -4.33 8.78
CA ALA A 154 16.72 -4.98 7.83
C ALA A 154 18.16 -5.00 8.36
N LEU A 155 18.68 -3.86 8.82
CA LEU A 155 20.01 -3.77 9.41
C LEU A 155 20.16 -4.67 10.66
N GLN A 156 19.12 -4.78 11.50
CA GLN A 156 19.12 -5.70 12.65
C GLN A 156 19.17 -7.17 12.25
N GLN A 157 18.55 -7.53 11.12
CA GLN A 157 18.60 -8.87 10.53
C GLN A 157 19.89 -9.13 9.71
N GLY A 158 20.82 -8.16 9.66
CA GLY A 158 22.04 -8.28 8.86
C GLY A 158 21.82 -8.14 7.35
N TRP A 159 20.68 -7.57 6.94
CA TRP A 159 20.39 -7.25 5.54
C TRP A 159 21.05 -5.94 5.13
N THR A 160 21.36 -5.81 3.85
CA THR A 160 21.90 -4.59 3.26
C THR A 160 20.77 -3.69 2.74
N VAL A 161 21.04 -2.38 2.70
CA VAL A 161 20.09 -1.35 2.25
C VAL A 161 20.72 -0.56 1.10
N SER A 162 19.93 -0.30 0.06
CA SER A 162 20.25 0.57 -1.07
C SER A 162 19.06 1.50 -1.37
N ASP A 163 19.32 2.64 -2.00
CA ASP A 163 18.27 3.57 -2.46
C ASP A 163 17.64 3.13 -3.80
N GLY A 164 18.11 2.04 -4.39
CA GLY A 164 17.65 1.51 -5.68
C GLY A 164 18.44 2.04 -6.89
N THR A 165 19.52 2.79 -6.67
CA THR A 165 20.36 3.35 -7.75
C THR A 165 21.68 2.62 -7.94
N ALA A 166 21.99 1.63 -7.09
CA ALA A 166 23.23 0.88 -7.18
C ALA A 166 23.24 -0.06 -8.41
N PRO A 167 24.40 -0.38 -9.01
CA PRO A 167 24.48 -1.28 -10.17
C PRO A 167 23.80 -2.65 -9.95
N GLU A 168 23.87 -3.18 -8.73
CA GLU A 168 23.20 -4.42 -8.31
C GLU A 168 21.67 -4.33 -8.26
N ASP A 169 21.10 -3.11 -8.29
CA ASP A 169 19.66 -2.86 -8.36
C ASP A 169 19.12 -2.87 -9.80
N ALA A 170 19.98 -2.79 -10.81
CA ALA A 170 19.56 -2.72 -12.21
C ALA A 170 18.64 -3.88 -12.65
N PRO A 171 18.85 -5.15 -12.23
CA PRO A 171 17.95 -6.25 -12.57
C PRO A 171 16.51 -6.09 -12.04
N LEU A 172 16.29 -5.27 -11.00
CA LEU A 172 14.95 -5.07 -10.40
C LEU A 172 13.98 -4.41 -11.38
N ALA A 173 14.48 -3.68 -12.38
CA ALA A 173 13.65 -3.17 -13.47
C ALA A 173 12.94 -4.30 -14.25
N GLY A 174 13.59 -5.46 -14.41
CA GLY A 174 12.98 -6.64 -15.02
C GLY A 174 11.89 -7.26 -14.14
N VAL A 175 12.07 -7.23 -12.82
CA VAL A 175 11.05 -7.69 -11.86
C VAL A 175 9.83 -6.76 -11.93
N ILE A 176 10.02 -5.44 -11.93
CA ILE A 176 8.94 -4.45 -12.09
C ILE A 176 8.23 -4.63 -13.44
N ALA A 177 8.98 -4.81 -14.53
CA ALA A 177 8.39 -4.97 -15.87
C ALA A 177 7.54 -6.24 -16.01
N SER A 178 7.92 -7.33 -15.33
CA SER A 178 7.15 -8.58 -15.32
C SER A 178 6.04 -8.61 -14.27
N SER A 179 5.99 -7.61 -13.38
CA SER A 179 5.02 -7.56 -12.29
C SER A 179 3.58 -7.41 -12.77
N PRO A 180 2.61 -7.88 -11.96
CA PRO A 180 1.20 -7.68 -12.24
C PRO A 180 0.73 -6.24 -12.02
N VAL A 181 1.59 -5.32 -11.54
CA VAL A 181 1.23 -3.92 -11.31
C VAL A 181 1.40 -3.09 -12.59
N ARG A 182 0.61 -2.02 -12.75
CA ARG A 182 0.70 -1.13 -13.92
C ARG A 182 1.80 -0.08 -13.77
N ALA A 183 3.03 -0.53 -13.62
CA ALA A 183 4.18 0.37 -13.64
C ALA A 183 4.23 1.15 -14.98
N THR A 184 4.47 2.46 -14.87
CA THR A 184 4.81 3.36 -15.98
C THR A 184 6.33 3.50 -16.10
N LYS A 185 6.82 4.21 -17.13
CA LYS A 185 8.25 4.48 -17.33
C LYS A 185 8.92 5.26 -16.19
N ASP A 186 8.14 5.95 -15.36
CA ASP A 186 8.65 6.77 -14.26
C ASP A 186 8.75 5.98 -12.94
N HIS A 187 8.36 4.70 -12.96
CA HIS A 187 8.51 3.80 -11.83
C HIS A 187 9.89 3.18 -11.82
N ARG A 188 10.47 3.05 -10.62
CA ARG A 188 11.73 2.35 -10.40
C ARG A 188 11.72 1.68 -9.03
N ALA A 189 12.69 0.81 -8.80
CA ALA A 189 12.95 0.29 -7.47
C ALA A 189 13.52 1.40 -6.58
N GLY A 190 13.06 1.46 -5.34
CA GLY A 190 13.61 2.29 -4.28
C GLY A 190 13.56 1.54 -2.95
N ASN A 191 14.26 2.06 -1.94
CA ASN A 191 14.26 1.50 -0.59
C ASN A 191 14.60 0.00 -0.57
N VAL A 192 15.60 -0.40 -1.34
CA VAL A 192 15.92 -1.80 -1.57
C VAL A 192 16.59 -2.39 -0.34
N LEU A 193 16.10 -3.55 0.10
CA LEU A 193 16.59 -4.35 1.22
C LEU A 193 16.99 -5.72 0.69
N ARG A 194 18.20 -6.20 0.99
CA ARG A 194 18.66 -7.53 0.57
C ARG A 194 19.20 -8.33 1.73
N GLY A 195 18.82 -9.58 1.81
CA GLY A 195 19.44 -10.51 2.74
C GLY A 195 18.73 -11.84 2.77
N ARG A 196 19.04 -12.62 3.80
CA ARG A 196 18.55 -13.98 3.93
C ARG A 196 17.36 -14.06 4.89
N ALA A 197 16.32 -14.77 4.50
CA ALA A 197 15.25 -15.24 5.38
C ALA A 197 15.15 -16.76 5.31
N GLY A 198 15.59 -17.43 6.39
CA GLY A 198 15.63 -18.90 6.41
C GLY A 198 16.50 -19.45 5.26
N PRO A 199 15.96 -20.31 4.38
CA PRO A 199 16.71 -20.87 3.25
C PRO A 199 16.76 -19.94 2.02
N LEU A 200 16.01 -18.84 2.00
CA LEU A 200 15.91 -17.96 0.84
C LEU A 200 16.82 -16.74 0.95
N GLU A 201 17.53 -16.45 -0.13
CA GLU A 201 17.98 -15.09 -0.41
C GLU A 201 16.77 -14.29 -0.92
N LEU A 202 16.59 -13.08 -0.39
CA LEU A 202 15.48 -12.20 -0.73
C LEU A 202 15.98 -10.81 -1.09
N VAL A 203 15.27 -10.18 -2.01
CA VAL A 203 15.32 -8.74 -2.26
C VAL A 203 13.93 -8.15 -2.10
N ALA A 204 13.79 -7.18 -1.21
CA ALA A 204 12.58 -6.42 -0.99
C ALA A 204 12.79 -4.97 -1.43
N PHE A 205 11.84 -4.37 -2.13
CA PHE A 205 11.96 -2.99 -2.58
C PHE A 205 10.58 -2.38 -2.82
N ASP A 206 10.50 -1.07 -2.66
CA ASP A 206 9.31 -0.34 -3.04
C ASP A 206 9.38 0.02 -4.53
N VAL A 207 8.28 -0.14 -5.25
CA VAL A 207 8.10 0.48 -6.56
C VAL A 207 7.70 1.92 -6.31
N VAL A 208 8.63 2.83 -6.58
CA VAL A 208 8.44 4.24 -6.33
C VAL A 208 8.11 4.98 -7.62
N TYR A 209 7.08 5.82 -7.60
CA TYR A 209 6.82 6.79 -8.65
C TYR A 209 7.74 8.00 -8.45
N ALA A 210 8.65 8.22 -9.39
CA ALA A 210 9.58 9.35 -9.36
C ALA A 210 9.09 10.46 -10.31
N SER A 211 8.57 11.55 -9.75
CA SER A 211 8.17 12.74 -10.53
C SER A 211 8.83 13.99 -9.99
N GLY A 212 9.84 14.48 -10.71
CA GLY A 212 10.62 15.66 -10.34
C GLY A 212 11.29 15.50 -8.98
N ARG A 213 10.76 16.19 -7.96
CA ARG A 213 11.28 16.18 -6.59
C ARG A 213 10.57 15.19 -5.65
N TYR A 214 9.54 14.49 -6.15
CA TYR A 214 8.74 13.59 -5.33
C TYR A 214 9.05 12.14 -5.67
N VAL A 215 9.21 11.33 -4.62
CA VAL A 215 9.35 9.88 -4.68
C VAL A 215 8.24 9.33 -3.79
N VAL A 216 7.28 8.64 -4.40
CA VAL A 216 6.12 8.08 -3.68
C VAL A 216 6.14 6.56 -3.85
N PRO A 217 6.34 5.80 -2.76
CA PRO A 217 6.18 4.35 -2.79
C PRO A 217 4.70 3.98 -3.02
N GLU A 218 4.44 3.17 -4.05
CA GLU A 218 3.07 2.73 -4.40
C GLU A 218 2.86 1.23 -4.17
N TYR A 219 3.93 0.44 -4.31
CA TYR A 219 3.87 -1.02 -4.18
C TYR A 219 5.10 -1.54 -3.45
N ALA A 220 4.91 -2.58 -2.65
CA ALA A 220 5.96 -3.30 -1.95
C ALA A 220 6.16 -4.64 -2.66
N ILE A 221 7.33 -4.84 -3.27
CA ILE A 221 7.71 -6.11 -3.88
C ILE A 221 8.76 -6.81 -3.04
N THR A 222 8.53 -8.07 -2.69
CA THR A 222 9.56 -8.97 -2.17
C THR A 222 9.77 -10.10 -3.15
N ALA A 223 11.00 -10.38 -3.54
CA ALA A 223 11.34 -11.34 -4.58
C ALA A 223 12.44 -12.28 -4.10
N ALA A 224 12.26 -13.57 -4.40
CA ALA A 224 13.24 -14.62 -4.21
C ALA A 224 13.87 -14.96 -5.57
N PRO A 225 15.15 -14.63 -5.83
CA PRO A 225 15.84 -15.11 -7.01
C PRO A 225 15.99 -16.63 -6.96
N LEU A 226 15.65 -17.32 -8.05
CA LEU A 226 15.79 -18.77 -8.15
C LEU A 226 16.88 -19.14 -9.15
N LEU A 227 17.62 -20.21 -8.84
CA LEU A 227 18.55 -20.84 -9.76
C LEU A 227 17.77 -21.78 -10.69
N GLY A 228 17.93 -21.59 -12.01
CA GLY A 228 17.28 -22.43 -13.03
C GLY A 228 15.98 -21.84 -13.59
N SER A 229 15.22 -22.66 -14.32
CA SER A 229 13.96 -22.23 -14.92
C SER A 229 12.84 -22.23 -13.88
N VAL A 230 12.12 -21.11 -13.78
CA VAL A 230 10.93 -20.99 -12.94
C VAL A 230 9.71 -21.10 -13.85
N PRO A 231 8.72 -21.97 -13.54
CA PRO A 231 7.52 -22.05 -14.35
C PRO A 231 6.77 -20.73 -14.33
N GLY A 232 6.25 -20.27 -15.47
CA GLY A 232 5.47 -19.04 -15.56
C GLY A 232 4.13 -19.18 -14.84
N PHE A 233 3.90 -18.40 -13.77
CA PHE A 233 2.64 -18.43 -13.03
C PHE A 233 2.27 -17.09 -12.43
N ARG A 234 1.00 -16.99 -12.03
CA ARG A 234 0.47 -15.92 -11.20
C ARG A 234 -0.56 -16.49 -10.23
N LEU A 235 -0.40 -16.21 -8.95
CA LEU A 235 -1.32 -16.62 -7.89
C LEU A 235 -1.91 -15.37 -7.26
N SER A 236 -3.21 -15.19 -7.43
CA SER A 236 -3.91 -13.93 -7.15
C SER A 236 -5.18 -14.17 -6.36
N PRO A 237 -5.58 -13.27 -5.46
CA PRO A 237 -6.92 -13.26 -4.89
C PRO A 237 -7.96 -13.20 -6.02
N SER A 238 -8.98 -14.06 -5.97
CA SER A 238 -10.03 -14.16 -6.99
C SER A 238 -10.81 -12.86 -7.20
N ARG A 239 -10.82 -11.98 -6.18
CA ARG A 239 -11.45 -10.65 -6.22
C ARG A 239 -10.61 -9.59 -6.95
N PHE A 240 -9.32 -9.83 -7.18
CA PHE A 240 -8.45 -8.86 -7.84
C PHE A 240 -8.74 -8.78 -9.34
N TRP A 241 -8.61 -7.58 -9.89
CA TRP A 241 -8.74 -7.38 -11.33
C TRP A 241 -7.51 -7.94 -12.05
N ARG A 242 -7.74 -8.97 -12.86
CA ARG A 242 -6.72 -9.62 -13.68
C ARG A 242 -6.44 -8.81 -14.95
N HIS A 243 -5.22 -8.36 -15.09
CA HIS A 243 -4.72 -7.68 -16.29
C HIS A 243 -3.28 -8.14 -16.55
N ARG A 244 -2.78 -8.04 -17.79
CA ARG A 244 -1.44 -8.55 -18.16
C ARG A 244 -1.21 -10.01 -17.78
N THR A 245 -2.22 -10.88 -17.95
CA THR A 245 -2.06 -12.32 -17.69
C THR A 245 -1.26 -13.03 -18.78
N GLY A 246 -0.92 -12.37 -19.89
CA GLY A 246 -0.02 -12.94 -20.91
C GLY A 246 -0.54 -14.23 -21.56
N GLY A 247 -1.84 -14.49 -21.53
CA GLY A 247 -2.44 -15.74 -22.01
C GLY A 247 -2.43 -16.89 -21.00
N MET A 248 -2.01 -16.66 -19.75
CA MET A 248 -2.06 -17.67 -18.70
C MET A 248 -3.49 -18.16 -18.46
N VAL A 249 -3.63 -19.46 -18.22
CA VAL A 249 -4.89 -20.15 -18.02
C VAL A 249 -5.08 -20.53 -16.55
N PRO A 250 -6.31 -20.50 -16.01
CA PRO A 250 -6.60 -21.02 -14.68
C PRO A 250 -6.18 -22.49 -14.52
N LEU A 251 -5.51 -22.78 -13.41
CA LEU A 251 -5.23 -24.12 -12.94
C LEU A 251 -6.10 -24.39 -11.70
N GLY A 252 -6.99 -25.37 -11.78
CA GLY A 252 -7.84 -25.73 -10.65
C GLY A 252 -7.04 -26.39 -9.53
N THR A 253 -7.29 -26.00 -8.28
CA THR A 253 -6.64 -26.62 -7.11
C THR A 253 -7.43 -27.80 -6.57
N GLY A 254 -8.71 -27.96 -6.94
CA GLY A 254 -9.54 -29.05 -6.43
C GLY A 254 -9.96 -28.87 -4.97
N ASP A 255 -9.55 -27.76 -4.34
CA ASP A 255 -10.01 -27.30 -3.03
C ASP A 255 -11.01 -26.15 -3.24
N PRO A 256 -12.33 -26.39 -3.05
CA PRO A 256 -13.34 -25.36 -3.26
C PRO A 256 -13.18 -24.13 -2.38
N ALA A 257 -12.63 -24.27 -1.17
CA ALA A 257 -12.43 -23.14 -0.26
C ALA A 257 -11.28 -22.25 -0.76
N PHE A 258 -10.22 -22.88 -1.27
CA PHE A 258 -9.11 -22.19 -1.90
C PHE A 258 -9.54 -21.53 -3.22
N ASP A 259 -10.14 -22.29 -4.14
CA ASP A 259 -10.56 -21.83 -5.47
C ASP A 259 -11.58 -20.67 -5.39
N ALA A 260 -12.36 -20.57 -4.30
CA ALA A 260 -13.27 -19.46 -4.05
C ALA A 260 -12.53 -18.13 -3.74
N ARG A 261 -11.33 -18.19 -3.14
CA ARG A 261 -10.59 -17.02 -2.67
C ARG A 261 -9.36 -16.70 -3.50
N TRP A 262 -8.73 -17.71 -4.07
CA TRP A 262 -7.46 -17.63 -4.78
C TRP A 262 -7.57 -18.29 -6.14
N LEU A 263 -6.83 -17.74 -7.09
CA LEU A 263 -6.74 -18.23 -8.45
C LEU A 263 -5.28 -18.40 -8.84
N LEU A 264 -4.90 -19.62 -9.16
CA LEU A 264 -3.62 -19.91 -9.80
C LEU A 264 -3.79 -19.87 -11.31
N LEU A 265 -2.98 -19.05 -11.97
CA LEU A 265 -2.85 -18.94 -13.41
C LEU A 265 -1.49 -19.50 -13.83
N ALA A 266 -1.48 -20.37 -14.84
CA ALA A 266 -0.28 -21.00 -15.38
C ALA A 266 -0.05 -20.58 -16.83
N ALA A 267 1.20 -20.31 -17.21
CA ALA A 267 1.56 -20.02 -18.59
C ALA A 267 1.56 -21.29 -19.47
N GLU A 268 1.84 -22.43 -18.83
CA GLU A 268 2.00 -23.74 -19.46
C GLU A 268 1.67 -24.82 -18.43
N ASP A 269 1.36 -26.02 -18.92
CA ASP A 269 1.06 -27.18 -18.08
C ASP A 269 2.36 -27.73 -17.46
N ASP A 270 2.68 -27.31 -16.24
CA ASP A 270 3.91 -27.69 -15.53
C ASP A 270 3.59 -28.50 -14.25
N PRO A 271 4.18 -29.69 -14.06
CA PRO A 271 3.98 -30.51 -12.86
C PRO A 271 4.31 -29.78 -11.54
N ARG A 272 5.24 -28.83 -11.54
CA ARG A 272 5.58 -28.01 -10.37
C ARG A 272 4.41 -27.10 -9.99
N LEU A 273 3.65 -26.60 -10.97
CA LEU A 273 2.48 -25.77 -10.71
C LEU A 273 1.30 -26.61 -10.21
N HIS A 274 1.14 -27.84 -10.68
CA HIS A 274 0.18 -28.78 -10.08
C HIS A 274 0.52 -29.10 -8.63
N ARG A 275 1.81 -29.28 -8.30
CA ARG A 275 2.22 -29.46 -6.89
C ARG A 275 1.93 -28.22 -6.05
N LEU A 276 2.27 -27.03 -6.55
CA LEU A 276 1.93 -25.77 -5.89
C LEU A 276 0.42 -25.66 -5.65
N ALA A 277 -0.40 -26.02 -6.63
CA ALA A 277 -1.86 -26.00 -6.57
C ALA A 277 -2.47 -27.01 -5.59
N GLN A 278 -1.69 -27.98 -5.11
CA GLN A 278 -2.15 -29.02 -4.19
C GLN A 278 -1.41 -28.95 -2.85
N ASP A 279 -0.55 -27.94 -2.64
CA ASP A 279 0.31 -27.87 -1.47
C ASP A 279 -0.50 -27.39 -0.24
N PRO A 280 -0.69 -28.24 0.78
CA PRO A 280 -1.53 -27.90 1.93
C PRO A 280 -0.91 -26.79 2.80
N ALA A 281 0.42 -26.63 2.81
CA ALA A 281 1.06 -25.56 3.56
C ALA A 281 0.82 -24.20 2.89
N VAL A 282 0.89 -24.15 1.56
CA VAL A 282 0.55 -22.95 0.77
C VAL A 282 -0.93 -22.61 0.95
N HIS A 283 -1.84 -23.58 0.86
CA HIS A 283 -3.27 -23.36 1.06
C HIS A 283 -3.57 -22.82 2.46
N GLY A 284 -3.05 -23.48 3.49
CA GLY A 284 -3.27 -23.08 4.88
C GLY A 284 -2.74 -21.68 5.19
N LEU A 285 -1.59 -21.30 4.64
CA LEU A 285 -1.04 -19.96 4.79
C LEU A 285 -1.91 -18.92 4.07
N LEU A 286 -2.23 -19.13 2.78
CA LEU A 286 -2.97 -18.16 1.97
C LEU A 286 -4.40 -17.94 2.47
N LEU A 287 -5.09 -19.01 2.88
CA LEU A 287 -6.41 -18.90 3.51
C LEU A 287 -6.36 -18.18 4.87
N GLY A 288 -5.20 -18.14 5.52
CA GLY A 288 -4.98 -17.37 6.75
C GLY A 288 -4.67 -15.88 6.53
N THR A 289 -4.52 -15.43 5.28
CA THR A 289 -4.18 -14.04 4.96
C THR A 289 -5.40 -13.16 4.71
N ASP A 290 -5.17 -11.86 4.57
CA ASP A 290 -6.17 -10.86 4.21
C ASP A 290 -6.42 -10.74 2.70
N ASP A 291 -5.80 -11.60 1.88
CA ASP A 291 -5.75 -11.54 0.41
C ASP A 291 -5.31 -10.17 -0.15
N GLY A 292 -4.40 -9.48 0.53
CA GLY A 292 -3.81 -8.23 0.05
C GLY A 292 -2.62 -8.43 -0.92
N ASP A 293 -2.13 -9.66 -1.05
CA ASP A 293 -0.89 -9.96 -1.77
C ASP A 293 -1.18 -10.73 -3.07
N GLU A 294 -0.33 -10.50 -4.07
CA GLU A 294 -0.33 -11.24 -5.33
C GLU A 294 1.06 -11.79 -5.61
N PHE A 295 1.14 -13.03 -6.09
CA PHE A 295 2.40 -13.72 -6.37
C PHE A 295 2.55 -14.00 -7.85
N TRP A 296 3.77 -13.94 -8.37
CA TRP A 296 4.07 -14.30 -9.74
C TRP A 296 5.51 -14.78 -9.91
N SER A 297 5.77 -15.44 -11.03
CA SER A 297 7.13 -15.66 -11.50
C SER A 297 7.45 -14.76 -12.69
N GLY A 298 8.67 -14.25 -12.72
CA GLY A 298 9.14 -13.36 -13.78
C GLY A 298 10.56 -12.89 -13.53
N ALA A 299 11.30 -12.63 -14.61
CA ALA A 299 12.70 -12.18 -14.55
C ALA A 299 13.61 -13.07 -13.66
N GLY A 300 13.37 -14.39 -13.63
CA GLY A 300 14.14 -15.33 -12.79
C GLY A 300 13.79 -15.32 -11.30
N HIS A 301 12.72 -14.64 -10.90
CA HIS A 301 12.28 -14.53 -9.51
C HIS A 301 10.90 -15.16 -9.30
N VAL A 302 10.65 -15.59 -8.07
CA VAL A 302 9.29 -15.71 -7.53
C VAL A 302 9.07 -14.53 -6.60
N SER A 303 8.01 -13.76 -6.86
CA SER A 303 7.80 -12.47 -6.20
C SER A 303 6.42 -12.38 -5.59
N ALA A 304 6.30 -11.59 -4.53
CA ALA A 304 5.08 -11.16 -3.87
C ALA A 304 4.96 -9.64 -4.01
N VAL A 305 3.76 -9.13 -4.27
CA VAL A 305 3.48 -7.70 -4.32
C VAL A 305 2.27 -7.36 -3.48
N ARG A 306 2.36 -6.22 -2.79
CA ARG A 306 1.25 -5.58 -2.08
C ARG A 306 1.13 -4.12 -2.53
N PRO A 307 -0.10 -3.59 -2.77
CA PRO A 307 -0.33 -2.18 -3.11
C PRO A 307 -0.22 -1.28 -1.86
N ASP A 308 0.97 -1.26 -1.26
CA ASP A 308 1.33 -0.55 -0.04
C ASP A 308 2.86 -0.37 -0.01
N GLY A 309 3.43 0.27 1.01
CA GLY A 309 4.88 0.30 1.24
C GLY A 309 5.37 -0.79 2.18
N HIS A 310 6.67 -1.10 2.15
CA HIS A 310 7.25 -2.06 3.09
C HIS A 310 7.15 -1.59 4.54
N ARG A 311 6.88 -2.55 5.41
CA ARG A 311 6.98 -2.50 6.88
C ARG A 311 7.59 -3.82 7.37
N PRO A 312 8.22 -3.88 8.56
CA PRO A 312 8.82 -5.12 9.08
C PRO A 312 7.89 -6.33 9.03
N GLN A 313 6.61 -6.14 9.39
CA GLN A 313 5.63 -7.23 9.40
C GLN A 313 5.33 -7.75 8.01
N LEU A 314 5.36 -6.89 6.98
CA LEU A 314 5.16 -7.30 5.59
C LEU A 314 6.36 -8.10 5.07
N LEU A 315 7.58 -7.71 5.44
CA LEU A 315 8.79 -8.45 5.09
C LEU A 315 8.77 -9.86 5.66
N GLU A 316 8.42 -10.01 6.94
CA GLU A 316 8.30 -11.31 7.60
C GLU A 316 7.18 -12.17 6.99
N HIS A 317 6.05 -11.54 6.66
CA HIS A 317 4.91 -12.17 6.00
C HIS A 317 5.27 -12.70 4.60
N HIS A 318 5.83 -11.84 3.75
CA HIS A 318 6.30 -12.23 2.42
C HIS A 318 7.38 -13.30 2.49
N ALA A 319 8.34 -13.20 3.40
CA ALA A 319 9.37 -14.22 3.58
C ALA A 319 8.77 -15.60 3.88
N ARG A 320 7.73 -15.66 4.73
CA ARG A 320 7.01 -16.91 5.04
C ARG A 320 6.28 -17.48 3.84
N LEU A 321 5.53 -16.66 3.11
CA LEU A 321 4.75 -17.10 1.94
C LEU A 321 5.67 -17.52 0.79
N LEU A 322 6.70 -16.73 0.48
CA LEU A 322 7.67 -17.06 -0.56
C LEU A 322 8.44 -18.34 -0.21
N SER A 323 8.78 -18.56 1.06
CA SER A 323 9.42 -19.82 1.49
C SER A 323 8.53 -21.03 1.19
N ALA A 324 7.23 -20.96 1.50
CA ALA A 324 6.30 -22.04 1.22
C ALA A 324 6.10 -22.27 -0.29
N ILE A 325 5.91 -21.20 -1.06
CA ILE A 325 5.71 -21.27 -2.52
C ILE A 325 6.97 -21.84 -3.20
N VAL A 326 8.15 -21.34 -2.87
CA VAL A 326 9.41 -21.82 -3.45
C VAL A 326 9.68 -23.29 -3.06
N ALA A 327 9.38 -23.68 -1.81
CA ALA A 327 9.50 -25.07 -1.39
C ALA A 327 8.56 -26.00 -2.19
N ALA A 328 7.30 -25.61 -2.39
CA ALA A 328 6.34 -26.39 -3.17
C ALA A 328 6.76 -26.54 -4.65
N LEU A 329 7.33 -25.48 -5.24
CA LEU A 329 7.87 -25.50 -6.60
C LEU A 329 9.12 -26.40 -6.73
N GLY A 330 9.96 -26.44 -5.70
CA GLY A 330 11.21 -27.23 -5.67
C GLY A 330 11.05 -28.70 -5.25
N ALA A 331 9.96 -29.04 -4.56
CA ALA A 331 9.71 -30.42 -4.12
C ALA A 331 9.56 -31.34 -5.35
N GLY A 332 10.47 -32.29 -5.55
CA GLY A 332 10.43 -33.25 -6.66
C GLY A 332 11.47 -33.03 -7.78
N GLY A 333 12.47 -32.17 -7.57
CA GLY A 333 13.70 -32.16 -8.36
C GLY A 333 14.75 -33.10 -7.77
N ASN A 334 14.60 -34.41 -7.99
CA ASN A 334 15.66 -35.40 -7.80
C ASN A 334 15.38 -36.60 -8.70
#